data_AF-A0A3D1CHE8-F1
#
_entry.id   AF-A0A3D1CHE8-F1
#
_cell.length_a   1.000
_cell.length_b   1.000
_cell.length_c   1.000
_cell.angle_alpha   90.00
_cell.angle_beta   90.00
_cell.angle_gamma   90.00
#
_symmetry.space_group_name_H-M   'P 1'
#
loop_
_entity.id
_entity.type
_entity.pdbx_description
1 polymer ?
#
loop_
_entity_poly.entity_id
_entity_poly.type
_entity_poly.pdbx_seq_one_letter_code
_entity_poly.pdbx_strand_id
1 'polypeptide(L)' 'EFINRVDDVVVFHPLQKSQIRAIADIQLSHLRQRLAEKEMGLELSDAALDMLSEAGFDPVYGARP' A
#
# COMPACT_ATOMS: atom_id res chain seq x y z
N GLU A 1 -9.75 -3.53 33.50
CA GLU A 1 -8.40 -3.07 33.89
C GLU A 1 -7.51 -2.71 32.71
N PHE A 2 -7.38 -3.54 31.66
CA PHE A 2 -6.51 -3.26 30.51
C PHE A 2 -6.83 -1.96 29.76
N ILE A 3 -8.11 -1.71 29.45
CA ILE A 3 -8.55 -0.46 28.81
C ILE A 3 -8.35 0.77 29.73
N ASN A 4 -8.31 0.58 31.06
CA ASN A 4 -8.09 1.68 32.01
C ASN A 4 -6.61 2.11 32.11
N ARG A 5 -5.69 1.44 31.37
CA ARG A 5 -4.27 1.81 31.24
C ARG A 5 -3.91 2.29 29.82
N VAL A 6 -4.88 2.38 28.91
CA VAL A 6 -4.69 2.90 27.55
C VAL A 6 -5.20 4.33 27.56
N ASP A 7 -4.28 5.29 27.39
CA ASP A 7 -4.57 6.73 27.50
C ASP A 7 -5.44 7.25 26.33
N ASP A 8 -5.30 6.66 25.14
CA ASP A 8 -6.08 7.02 23.95
C ASP A 8 -6.26 5.83 23.01
N VAL A 9 -7.44 5.74 22.39
CA VAL A 9 -7.77 4.72 21.38
C VAL A 9 -7.86 5.39 20.01
N VAL A 10 -6.96 5.02 19.10
CA VAL A 10 -6.96 5.52 17.72
C VAL A 10 -7.73 4.56 16.82
N VAL A 11 -8.78 5.07 16.17
CA VAL A 11 -9.54 4.32 15.17
C VAL A 11 -8.95 4.58 13.79
N PHE A 12 -8.51 3.51 13.13
CA PHE A 12 -8.10 3.58 11.73
C PHE A 12 -9.32 3.44 10.81
N HIS A 13 -9.46 4.39 9.90
CA HIS A 13 -10.49 4.35 8.88
C HIS A 13 -10.02 3.51 7.69
N PRO A 14 -10.93 2.85 6.96
CA PRO A 14 -10.60 2.15 5.73
C PRO A 14 -9.89 3.05 4.73
N LEU A 15 -8.94 2.47 3.98
CA LEU A 15 -8.19 3.18 2.96
C LEU A 15 -9.08 3.54 1.77
N GLN A 16 -8.92 4.75 1.25
CA GLN A 16 -9.49 5.17 -0.02
C GLN A 16 -8.61 4.70 -1.18
N LYS A 17 -9.21 4.55 -2.37
CA LYS A 17 -8.49 4.13 -3.59
C LYS A 17 -7.25 4.98 -3.90
N SER A 18 -7.33 6.30 -3.68
CA SER A 18 -6.20 7.23 -3.85
C SER A 18 -5.05 6.94 -2.89
N GLN A 19 -5.35 6.60 -1.63
CA GLN A 19 -4.35 6.24 -0.63
C GLN A 19 -3.69 4.89 -0.96
N ILE A 20 -4.44 3.95 -1.52
CA ILE A 20 -3.91 2.66 -1.99
C ILE A 20 -2.96 2.85 -3.15
N ARG A 21 -3.30 3.71 -4.13
CA ARG A 21 -2.40 4.04 -5.22
C ARG A 21 -1.08 4.64 -4.71
N ALA A 22 -1.14 5.53 -3.72
CA ALA A 22 0.05 6.08 -3.09
C ALA A 22 0.89 5.00 -2.37
N ILE A 23 0.25 4.06 -1.68
CA ILE A 23 0.93 2.92 -1.04
C ILE A 23 1.58 2.01 -2.08
N ALA A 24 0.90 1.73 -3.19
CA ALA A 24 1.44 0.93 -4.29
C ALA A 24 2.70 1.57 -4.89
N ASP A 25 2.71 2.90 -5.07
CA ASP A 25 3.88 3.63 -5.57
C ASP A 25 5.07 3.54 -4.62
N ILE A 26 4.84 3.64 -3.30
CA ILE A 26 5.89 3.41 -2.28
C ILE A 26 6.49 2.01 -2.43
N GLN A 27 5.66 0.98 -2.58
CA GLN A 27 6.14 -0.40 -2.73
C GLN A 27 6.90 -0.62 -4.04
N LEU A 28 6.45 0.00 -5.14
CA LEU A 28 7.13 -0.05 -6.41
C LEU A 28 8.47 0.69 -6.37
N SER A 29 8.58 1.79 -5.63
CA SER A 29 9.85 2.46 -5.37
C SER A 29 10.86 1.53 -4.70
N HIS A 30 10.45 0.82 -3.64
CA HIS A 30 11.30 -0.19 -2.99
C HIS A 30 11.69 -1.34 -3.93
N LEU A 31 10.77 -1.78 -4.81
CA LEU A 31 11.06 -2.80 -5.80
C LEU A 31 12.07 -2.30 -6.85
N ARG A 32 11.87 -1.08 -7.38
CA ARG A 32 12.80 -0.42 -8.31
C ARG A 32 14.21 -0.35 -7.72
N GLN A 33 14.32 0.02 -6.45
CA GLN A 33 15.62 0.07 -5.76
C GLN A 33 16.31 -1.31 -5.74
N ARG A 34 15.59 -2.37 -5.34
CA ARG A 34 16.14 -3.74 -5.31
C ARG A 34 16.50 -4.29 -6.70
N LEU A 35 15.77 -3.87 -7.73
CA LEU A 35 16.08 -4.25 -9.11
C LEU A 35 17.29 -3.49 -9.65
N ALA A 36 17.44 -2.21 -9.28
CA ALA A 36 18.59 -1.41 -9.66
C ALA A 36 19.91 -1.98 -9.08
N GLU A 37 19.88 -2.56 -7.87
CA GLU A 37 21.02 -3.31 -7.30
C GLU A 37 21.43 -4.53 -8.14
N LYS A 38 20.55 -5.00 -9.01
CA LYS A 38 20.77 -6.12 -9.95
C LYS A 38 20.92 -5.64 -11.40
N GLU A 39 21.16 -4.35 -11.61
CA GLU A 39 21.27 -3.71 -12.93
C GLU A 39 20.00 -3.87 -13.79
N MET A 40 18.83 -3.99 -13.17
CA MET A 40 17.54 -4.11 -13.85
C MET A 40 16.67 -2.85 -13.63
N GLY A 41 16.05 -2.37 -14.72
CA GLY A 41 15.04 -1.31 -14.68
C GLY A 41 13.62 -1.87 -14.62
N LEU A 42 12.71 -1.13 -13.96
CA LEU A 42 11.28 -1.45 -13.94
C LEU A 42 10.46 -0.20 -14.27
N GLU A 43 9.82 -0.24 -15.43
CA GLU A 43 8.83 0.73 -15.87
C GLU A 43 7.43 0.12 -15.81
N LEU A 44 6.48 0.88 -15.30
CA LEU A 44 5.06 0.53 -15.25
C LEU A 44 4.27 1.69 -15.81
N SER A 45 3.27 1.39 -16.64
CA SER A 45 2.30 2.38 -17.07
C SER A 45 1.33 2.71 -15.94
N ASP A 46 0.72 3.91 -16.02
CA ASP A 46 -0.31 4.30 -15.07
C ASP A 46 -1.49 3.32 -15.03
N ALA A 47 -1.86 2.77 -16.19
CA ALA A 47 -2.92 1.78 -16.31
C ALA A 47 -2.58 0.47 -15.58
N ALA A 48 -1.32 0.03 -15.65
CA ALA A 48 -0.88 -1.15 -14.91
C ALA A 48 -0.87 -0.90 -13.39
N LEU A 49 -0.49 0.31 -12.97
CA LEU A 49 -0.54 0.71 -11.56
C LEU A 49 -1.97 0.77 -11.02
N ASP A 50 -2.92 1.29 -11.83
CA ASP A 50 -4.34 1.30 -11.48
C ASP A 50 -4.88 -0.13 -11.32
N MET A 51 -4.54 -1.02 -12.24
CA MET A 51 -4.97 -2.41 -12.18
C MET A 51 -4.41 -3.15 -10.95
N LEU A 52 -3.14 -2.90 -10.60
CA LEU A 52 -2.53 -3.43 -9.37
C LEU A 52 -3.20 -2.89 -8.12
N SER A 53 -3.57 -1.60 -8.12
CA SER A 53 -4.24 -0.97 -6.98
C SER A 53 -5.66 -1.49 -6.80
N GLU A 54 -6.36 -1.81 -7.88
CA GLU A 54 -7.69 -2.43 -7.84
C GLU A 54 -7.64 -3.89 -7.39
N ALA A 55 -6.71 -4.69 -7.93
CA ALA A 55 -6.53 -6.09 -7.50
C ALA A 55 -5.99 -6.20 -6.06
N GLY A 56 -5.21 -5.21 -5.63
CA GLY A 56 -4.65 -5.08 -4.29
C GLY A 56 -5.62 -4.57 -3.24
N PHE A 57 -6.84 -4.18 -3.62
CA PHE A 57 -7.83 -3.59 -2.73
C PHE A 57 -8.90 -4.58 -2.32
N ASP A 58 -8.93 -4.90 -1.02
CA ASP A 58 -10.08 -5.52 -0.38
C ASP A 58 -10.69 -4.51 0.62
N PRO A 59 -11.99 -4.16 0.53
CA PRO A 59 -12.61 -3.19 1.42
C PRO A 59 -12.72 -3.65 2.88
N VAL A 60 -12.63 -4.96 3.15
CA VAL A 60 -12.63 -5.57 4.49
C VAL A 60 -11.20 -5.73 5.03
N TYR A 61 -10.23 -6.09 4.18
CA TYR A 61 -8.83 -6.37 4.59
C TYR A 61 -7.83 -5.24 4.28
N GLY A 62 -8.25 -4.18 3.58
CA GLY A 62 -7.41 -3.07 3.14
C GLY A 62 -6.52 -3.44 1.95
N ALA A 63 -5.29 -2.91 1.91
CA ALA A 63 -4.32 -3.18 0.84
C ALA A 63 -3.64 -4.58 0.95
N ARG A 64 -4.33 -5.57 1.51
CA ARG A 64 -3.83 -6.95 1.68
C ARG A 64 -4.84 -7.96 1.12
N PRO A 65 -4.74 -8.33 -0.16
CA PRO A 65 -5.23 -9.60 -0.68
C PRO A 65 -4.20 -10.72 -0.51
#